data_AF-A0A2S2QYB3-F1
#
_entry.id   AF-A0A2S2QYB3-F1
#
_cell.length_a   1.000
_cell.length_b   1.000
_cell.length_c   1.000
_cell.angle_alpha   90.00
_cell.angle_beta   90.00
_cell.angle_gamma   90.00
#
_symmetry.space_group_name_H-M   'P 1'
#
loop_
_entity.id
_entity.type
_entity.pdbx_description
1 polymer ?
#
loop_
_entity_poly.entity_id
_entity_poly.type
_entity_poly.pdbx_seq_one_letter_code
_entity_poly.pdbx_strand_id
1 'polypeptide(L)'
;MTNTAERDRELRALERTKKTTIIARDSIFNRIKSIYDSSTQLMSDASLIARYLIAVGDLDLLWESFMKSNQAVLNALLDLDLEDEFSTTQETEVRAWYIDAVTITDKYRTTPTASSLCNGELIDSESIKSMNSNASGNNSRSRLPEIPLPSYSGDQLGWPVFRDRFNTLVVQRSDLSNIERFH
;
A
#
# COMPACT_ATOMS: atom_id res chain seq x y z
N MET A 1 -15.71 3.44 -56.42
CA MET A 1 -14.46 4.13 -56.04
C MET A 1 -14.48 4.67 -54.61
N THR A 2 -15.63 4.76 -53.92
CA THR A 2 -15.74 5.24 -52.53
C THR A 2 -15.25 4.24 -51.48
N ASN A 3 -15.49 2.94 -51.67
CA ASN A 3 -15.17 1.89 -50.70
C ASN A 3 -13.66 1.73 -50.44
N THR A 4 -12.82 1.79 -51.47
CA THR A 4 -11.36 1.69 -51.33
C THR A 4 -10.77 2.86 -50.54
N ALA A 5 -11.21 4.09 -50.83
CA ALA A 5 -10.73 5.28 -50.12
C ALA A 5 -11.13 5.29 -48.64
N GLU A 6 -12.30 4.72 -48.31
CA GLU A 6 -12.77 4.56 -46.95
C GLU A 6 -11.94 3.52 -46.18
N ARG A 7 -11.67 2.35 -46.79
CA ARG A 7 -10.76 1.34 -46.22
C ARG A 7 -9.35 1.88 -45.99
N ASP A 8 -8.80 2.63 -46.94
CA ASP A 8 -7.47 3.23 -46.80
C ASP A 8 -7.42 4.28 -45.68
N ARG A 9 -8.55 4.96 -45.42
CA ARG A 9 -8.66 5.91 -44.31
C ARG A 9 -8.74 5.18 -42.97
N GLU A 10 -9.52 4.11 -42.90
CA GLU A 10 -9.66 3.27 -41.71
C GLU A 10 -8.32 2.63 -41.33
N LEU A 11 -7.62 2.03 -42.29
CA LEU A 11 -6.30 1.43 -42.08
C LEU A 11 -5.31 2.45 -41.49
N ARG A 12 -5.24 3.65 -42.08
CA ARG A 12 -4.37 4.73 -41.57
C ARG A 12 -4.74 5.18 -40.15
N ALA A 13 -6.02 5.12 -39.79
CA ALA A 13 -6.46 5.42 -38.44
C ALA A 13 -6.00 4.35 -37.44
N LEU A 14 -6.13 3.06 -37.80
CA LEU A 14 -5.66 1.93 -36.98
C LEU A 14 -4.15 1.95 -36.79
N GLU A 15 -3.37 2.15 -37.86
CA GLU A 15 -1.91 2.27 -37.81
C GLU A 15 -1.48 3.43 -36.90
N ARG A 16 -2.18 4.58 -36.99
CA ARG A 16 -1.91 5.72 -36.11
C ARG A 16 -2.21 5.36 -34.66
N THR A 17 -3.33 4.71 -34.38
CA THR A 17 -3.71 4.26 -33.03
C THR A 17 -2.63 3.34 -32.46
N LYS A 18 -2.24 2.26 -33.17
CA LYS A 18 -1.13 1.35 -32.79
C LYS A 18 0.14 2.14 -32.44
N LYS A 19 0.56 3.05 -33.31
CA LYS A 19 1.77 3.85 -33.07
C LYS A 19 1.65 4.70 -31.81
N THR A 20 0.52 5.39 -31.62
CA THR A 20 0.33 6.28 -30.48
C THR A 20 0.24 5.53 -29.15
N THR A 21 -0.42 4.37 -29.11
CA THR A 21 -0.55 3.57 -27.89
C THR A 21 0.78 2.93 -27.48
N ILE A 22 1.59 2.48 -28.45
CA ILE A 22 2.96 1.97 -28.19
C ILE A 22 3.83 3.07 -27.58
N ILE A 23 3.87 4.26 -28.21
CA ILE A 23 4.65 5.39 -27.69
C ILE A 23 4.22 5.77 -26.26
N ALA A 24 2.91 5.79 -25.99
CA ALA A 24 2.38 6.09 -24.67
C ALA A 24 2.82 5.05 -23.63
N ARG A 25 2.67 3.75 -23.95
CA ARG A 25 3.11 2.64 -23.07
C ARG A 25 4.60 2.74 -22.78
N ASP A 26 5.42 2.90 -23.81
CA ASP A 26 6.88 2.94 -23.67
C ASP A 26 7.35 4.16 -22.89
N SER A 27 6.64 5.29 -23.00
CA SER A 27 6.89 6.47 -22.16
C SER A 27 6.65 6.17 -20.68
N ILE A 28 5.54 5.50 -20.35
CA ILE A 28 5.21 5.11 -18.97
C ILE A 28 6.22 4.07 -18.44
N PHE A 29 6.54 3.06 -19.24
CA PHE A 29 7.56 2.05 -18.95
C PHE A 29 8.90 2.69 -18.55
N ASN A 30 9.38 3.64 -19.35
CA ASN A 30 10.63 4.33 -19.07
C ASN A 30 10.58 5.19 -17.80
N ARG A 31 9.42 5.77 -17.47
CA ARG A 31 9.23 6.53 -16.21
C ARG A 31 9.30 5.61 -15.00
N ILE A 32 8.62 4.46 -15.04
CA ILE A 32 8.68 3.46 -13.95
C ILE A 32 10.12 2.96 -13.80
N LYS A 33 10.78 2.62 -14.91
CA LYS A 33 12.18 2.21 -14.91
C LYS A 33 13.09 3.25 -14.26
N SER A 34 12.93 4.53 -14.60
CA SER A 34 13.74 5.60 -14.01
C SER A 34 13.55 5.74 -12.49
N ILE A 35 12.34 5.50 -11.97
CA ILE A 35 12.08 5.51 -10.52
C ILE A 35 12.78 4.33 -9.85
N TYR A 36 12.69 3.15 -10.46
CA TYR A 36 13.42 1.97 -10.02
C TYR A 36 14.95 2.19 -10.04
N ASP A 37 15.50 2.72 -11.14
CA ASP A 37 16.93 3.03 -11.23
C ASP A 37 17.36 4.01 -10.12
N SER A 38 16.52 5.02 -9.81
CA SER A 38 16.76 5.94 -8.70
C SER A 38 16.77 5.22 -7.33
N SER A 39 15.95 4.18 -7.15
CA SER A 39 15.95 3.37 -5.92
C SER A 39 17.24 2.56 -5.75
N THR A 40 17.83 2.08 -6.85
CA THR A 40 19.12 1.37 -6.80
C THR A 40 20.27 2.33 -6.48
N GLN A 41 20.21 3.57 -6.96
CA GLN A 41 21.18 4.62 -6.62
C GLN A 41 21.14 5.00 -5.14
N LEU A 42 19.98 4.92 -4.48
CA LEU A 42 19.85 5.15 -3.04
C LEU A 42 20.71 4.20 -2.19
N MET A 43 21.00 3.00 -2.70
CA MET A 43 21.89 2.05 -2.02
C MET A 43 23.33 2.57 -1.97
N SER A 44 23.72 3.44 -2.90
CA SER A 44 25.05 4.06 -2.98
C SER A 44 25.08 5.46 -2.36
N ASP A 45 24.00 6.24 -2.51
CA ASP A 45 23.90 7.61 -2.04
C ASP A 45 22.56 7.87 -1.33
N ALA A 46 22.60 7.83 0.00
CA ALA A 46 21.44 8.06 0.85
C ALA A 46 20.93 9.52 0.82
N SER A 47 21.70 10.48 0.30
CA SER A 47 21.27 11.88 0.22
C SER A 47 20.12 12.09 -0.77
N LEU A 48 19.94 11.17 -1.72
CA LEU A 48 18.91 11.21 -2.76
C LEU A 48 17.52 10.80 -2.26
N ILE A 49 17.41 10.34 -1.01
CA ILE A 49 16.21 9.78 -0.41
C ILE A 49 14.98 10.69 -0.54
N ALA A 50 15.10 11.98 -0.25
CA ALA A 50 13.97 12.90 -0.28
C ALA A 50 13.39 13.05 -1.69
N ARG A 51 14.27 13.17 -2.70
CA ARG A 51 13.87 13.25 -4.12
C ARG A 51 13.21 11.96 -4.58
N TYR A 52 13.77 10.82 -4.16
CA TYR A 52 13.21 9.51 -4.47
C TYR A 52 11.81 9.30 -3.86
N LEU A 53 11.61 9.65 -2.59
CA LEU A 53 10.32 9.51 -1.91
C LEU A 53 9.21 10.33 -2.57
N ILE A 54 9.53 11.47 -3.19
CA ILE A 54 8.57 12.24 -3.99
C ILE A 54 8.24 11.47 -5.27
N ALA A 55 9.27 11.02 -6.01
CA ALA A 55 9.08 10.34 -7.29
C ALA A 55 8.32 9.01 -7.15
N VAL A 56 8.58 8.24 -6.10
CA VAL A 56 7.90 6.96 -5.84
C VAL A 56 6.43 7.16 -5.45
N GLY A 57 6.03 8.36 -5.00
CA GLY A 57 4.63 8.69 -4.71
C GLY A 57 3.72 8.60 -5.95
N ASP A 58 4.28 8.76 -7.15
CA ASP A 58 3.53 8.64 -8.41
C ASP A 58 3.47 7.19 -8.94
N LEU A 59 4.16 6.24 -8.29
CA LEU A 59 4.42 4.91 -8.84
C LEU A 59 3.14 4.08 -9.02
N ASP A 60 2.18 4.17 -8.10
CA ASP A 60 0.88 3.48 -8.20
C ASP A 60 0.08 3.97 -9.42
N LEU A 61 0.02 5.28 -9.62
CA LEU A 61 -0.66 5.89 -10.77
C LEU A 61 0.01 5.51 -12.09
N LEU A 62 1.35 5.45 -12.11
CA LEU A 62 2.11 5.01 -13.28
C LEU A 62 1.85 3.53 -13.58
N TRP A 63 1.78 2.67 -12.56
CA TRP A 63 1.44 1.25 -12.73
C TRP A 63 0.05 1.08 -13.34
N GLU A 64 -0.98 1.74 -12.80
CA GLU A 64 -2.32 1.70 -13.37
C GLU A 64 -2.36 2.20 -14.82
N SER A 65 -1.63 3.29 -15.09
CA SER A 65 -1.54 3.87 -16.43
C SER A 65 -0.84 2.93 -17.41
N PHE A 66 0.20 2.21 -16.95
CA PHE A 66 0.89 1.20 -17.74
C PHE A 66 -0.06 0.07 -18.13
N MET A 67 -0.82 -0.48 -17.18
CA MET A 67 -1.77 -1.57 -17.45
C MET A 67 -2.83 -1.15 -18.48
N LYS A 68 -3.40 0.06 -18.34
CA LYS A 68 -4.36 0.62 -19.30
C LYS A 68 -3.73 0.77 -20.69
N SER A 69 -2.51 1.32 -20.76
CA SER A 69 -1.83 1.51 -22.04
C SER A 69 -1.37 0.20 -22.68
N ASN A 70 -0.98 -0.79 -21.88
CA ASN A 70 -0.58 -2.11 -22.37
C ASN A 70 -1.77 -2.85 -22.99
N GLN A 71 -2.95 -2.77 -22.35
CA GLN A 71 -4.19 -3.28 -22.94
C GLN A 71 -4.57 -2.54 -24.22
N ALA A 72 -4.39 -1.21 -24.27
CA ALA A 72 -4.66 -0.43 -25.47
C ALA A 72 -3.72 -0.81 -26.64
N VAL A 73 -2.47 -1.20 -26.36
CA VAL A 73 -1.56 -1.75 -27.37
C VAL A 73 -2.06 -3.09 -27.88
N LEU A 74 -2.45 -4.01 -26.99
CA LEU A 74 -3.00 -5.31 -27.39
C LEU A 74 -4.21 -5.15 -28.31
N ASN A 75 -5.17 -4.30 -27.93
CA ASN A 75 -6.35 -4.04 -28.76
C ASN A 75 -5.98 -3.46 -30.13
N ALA A 76 -5.05 -2.51 -30.19
CA ALA A 76 -4.62 -1.90 -31.45
C ALA A 76 -3.84 -2.87 -32.37
N LEU A 77 -3.16 -3.86 -31.78
CA LEU A 77 -2.51 -4.93 -32.53
C LEU A 77 -3.54 -5.93 -33.09
N LEU A 78 -4.55 -6.30 -32.27
CA LEU A 78 -5.65 -7.17 -32.70
C LEU A 78 -6.47 -6.55 -33.84
N ASP A 79 -6.71 -5.24 -33.81
CA ASP A 79 -7.40 -4.53 -34.90
C ASP A 79 -6.65 -4.61 -36.25
N LEU A 80 -5.35 -4.91 -36.22
CA LEU A 80 -4.46 -5.03 -37.38
C LEU A 80 -4.02 -6.48 -37.66
N ASP A 81 -4.49 -7.47 -36.89
CA ASP A 81 -4.07 -8.89 -36.98
C ASP A 81 -2.54 -9.06 -36.78
N LEU A 82 -1.98 -8.32 -35.81
CA LEU A 82 -0.54 -8.28 -35.46
C LEU A 82 -0.30 -8.65 -33.99
N GLU A 83 -1.11 -9.54 -33.41
CA GLU A 83 -1.02 -9.93 -32.00
C GLU A 83 0.28 -10.64 -31.63
N ASP A 84 0.98 -11.21 -32.61
CA ASP A 84 2.30 -11.85 -32.43
C ASP A 84 3.39 -10.84 -32.06
N GLU A 85 3.21 -9.56 -32.38
CA GLU A 85 4.11 -8.48 -31.94
C GLU A 85 3.93 -8.12 -30.45
N PHE A 86 2.87 -8.58 -29.79
CA PHE A 86 2.60 -8.22 -28.41
C PHE A 86 3.58 -8.89 -27.44
N SER A 87 4.22 -8.10 -26.58
CA SER A 87 5.10 -8.63 -25.54
C SER A 87 4.32 -9.06 -24.30
N THR A 88 4.46 -10.34 -23.95
CA THR A 88 3.91 -10.91 -22.71
C THR A 88 4.86 -10.75 -21.51
N THR A 89 6.10 -10.32 -21.72
CA THR A 89 7.11 -10.19 -20.65
C THR A 89 7.14 -8.80 -20.02
N GLN A 90 6.82 -7.75 -20.79
CA GLN A 90 6.93 -6.37 -20.32
C GLN A 90 6.17 -6.08 -19.04
N GLU A 91 4.97 -6.64 -18.86
CA GLU A 91 4.21 -6.48 -17.62
C GLU A 91 4.95 -7.06 -16.41
N THR A 92 5.55 -8.24 -16.57
CA THR A 92 6.30 -8.89 -15.49
C THR A 92 7.57 -8.11 -15.11
N GLU A 93 8.25 -7.51 -16.10
CA GLU A 93 9.42 -6.65 -15.87
C GLU A 93 9.04 -5.39 -15.09
N VAL A 94 7.99 -4.68 -15.53
CA VAL A 94 7.51 -3.48 -14.85
C VAL A 94 7.03 -3.80 -13.44
N ARG A 95 6.40 -4.96 -13.25
CA ARG A 95 5.95 -5.41 -11.93
C ARG A 95 7.10 -5.72 -10.99
N ALA A 96 8.20 -6.29 -11.48
CA ALA A 96 9.41 -6.49 -10.68
C ALA A 96 9.97 -5.15 -10.21
N TRP A 97 10.12 -4.17 -11.11
CA TRP A 97 10.58 -2.82 -10.76
C TRP A 97 9.67 -2.12 -9.75
N TYR A 98 8.36 -2.28 -9.89
CA TYR A 98 7.38 -1.76 -8.93
C TYR A 98 7.63 -2.34 -7.53
N ILE A 99 7.71 -3.67 -7.41
CA ILE A 99 7.90 -4.36 -6.13
C ILE A 99 9.22 -3.96 -5.49
N ASP A 100 10.30 -3.90 -6.27
CA ASP A 100 11.63 -3.56 -5.77
C ASP A 100 11.66 -2.11 -5.24
N ALA A 101 11.08 -1.16 -5.99
CA ALA A 101 11.00 0.23 -5.56
C ALA A 101 10.16 0.38 -4.27
N VAL A 102 9.02 -0.30 -4.17
CA VAL A 102 8.19 -0.27 -2.94
C VAL A 102 8.95 -0.89 -1.76
N THR A 103 9.62 -2.01 -1.98
CA THR A 103 10.42 -2.69 -0.93
C THR A 103 11.55 -1.80 -0.42
N ILE A 104 12.24 -1.08 -1.31
CA ILE A 104 13.28 -0.13 -0.93
C ILE A 104 12.68 1.04 -0.16
N THR A 105 11.54 1.58 -0.62
CA THR A 105 10.83 2.69 0.04
C THR A 105 10.46 2.34 1.48
N ASP A 106 9.97 1.13 1.73
CA ASP A 106 9.56 0.70 3.07
C ASP A 106 10.73 0.69 4.06
N LYS A 107 11.92 0.26 3.62
CA LYS A 107 13.14 0.29 4.45
C LYS A 107 13.46 1.70 4.95
N TYR A 108 13.25 2.71 4.12
CA TYR A 108 13.56 4.11 4.43
C TYR A 108 12.43 4.85 5.14
N ARG A 109 11.19 4.36 5.04
CA ARG A 109 10.05 4.86 5.82
C ARG A 109 10.04 4.31 7.24
N THR A 110 10.60 3.12 7.45
CA THR A 110 10.57 2.40 8.73
C THR A 110 11.81 2.59 9.59
N THR A 111 12.85 3.32 9.15
CA THR A 111 14.01 3.65 10.00
C THR A 111 13.58 4.58 11.16
N PRO A 112 13.51 4.08 12.41
CA PRO A 112 13.23 4.91 13.55
C PRO A 112 14.57 5.46 14.04
N THR A 113 14.98 6.61 13.52
CA THR A 113 15.88 7.45 14.31
C THR A 113 15.03 8.05 15.43
N ALA A 114 15.20 7.49 16.64
CA ALA A 114 14.64 7.91 17.95
C ALA A 114 13.20 7.46 18.30
N SER A 115 13.04 6.19 18.66
CA SER A 115 12.25 5.79 19.84
C SER A 115 12.56 4.35 20.29
N SER A 116 13.85 4.04 20.42
CA SER A 116 14.30 2.93 21.26
C SER A 116 14.69 3.51 22.62
N LEU A 117 13.70 3.62 23.51
CA LEU A 117 13.91 3.65 24.96
C LEU A 117 13.07 2.52 25.54
N CYS A 118 13.53 1.29 25.38
CA CYS A 118 13.12 0.19 26.23
C CYS A 118 14.19 0.01 27.33
N ASN A 119 14.14 0.90 28.33
CA ASN A 119 14.62 0.53 29.65
C ASN A 119 13.47 -0.20 30.35
N GLY A 120 13.70 -1.46 30.71
CA GLY A 120 12.71 -2.26 31.42
C GLY A 120 13.20 -3.69 31.55
N GLU A 121 14.42 -3.83 32.05
CA GLU A 121 14.97 -5.10 32.48
C GLU A 121 14.04 -5.73 33.53
N LEU A 122 13.86 -7.03 33.35
CA LEU A 122 12.93 -7.91 34.03
C LEU A 122 13.24 -7.95 35.52
N ILE A 123 12.26 -7.62 36.37
CA ILE A 123 12.22 -8.10 37.75
C ILE A 123 10.94 -8.88 37.93
N ASP A 124 11.12 -10.19 38.00
CA ASP A 124 10.10 -11.17 38.29
C ASP A 124 9.72 -11.10 39.79
N SER A 125 8.42 -11.14 39.99
CA SER A 125 7.64 -11.66 41.12
C SER A 125 8.41 -12.16 42.37
N GLU A 126 8.06 -11.65 43.55
CA GLU A 126 7.02 -12.26 44.42
C GLU A 126 7.09 -11.76 45.89
N SER A 127 5.90 -11.55 46.47
CA SER A 127 5.56 -11.75 47.90
C SER A 127 5.35 -10.56 48.88
N ILE A 128 4.07 -10.19 49.02
CA ILE A 128 3.25 -10.20 50.27
C ILE A 128 3.34 -9.04 51.31
N LYS A 129 2.12 -8.54 51.67
CA LYS A 129 1.65 -7.80 52.88
C LYS A 129 2.02 -6.30 52.97
N SER A 130 1.21 -5.37 53.47
CA SER A 130 -0.13 -5.35 54.08
C SER A 130 -0.55 -3.87 54.23
N MET A 131 -1.87 -3.63 54.29
CA MET A 131 -2.56 -2.47 54.91
C MET A 131 -2.30 -1.05 54.35
N ASN A 132 -3.34 -0.47 53.76
CA ASN A 132 -4.10 0.55 54.48
C ASN A 132 -5.47 0.84 53.83
N SER A 133 -6.47 0.82 54.69
CA SER A 133 -7.84 1.29 54.49
C SER A 133 -7.89 2.79 54.20
N ASN A 134 -8.83 3.20 53.35
CA ASN A 134 -9.76 4.28 53.66
C ASN A 134 -10.97 4.23 52.74
N ALA A 135 -12.15 4.14 53.36
CA ALA A 135 -13.46 4.13 52.75
C ALA A 135 -13.88 5.53 52.28
N SER A 136 -14.67 5.61 51.20
CA SER A 136 -15.92 6.39 51.12
C SER A 136 -16.45 6.41 49.68
N GLY A 137 -17.76 6.21 49.52
CA GLY A 137 -18.48 6.72 48.34
C GLY A 137 -19.30 5.70 47.56
N ASN A 138 -20.49 5.39 48.07
CA ASN A 138 -21.57 4.69 47.37
C ASN A 138 -21.85 5.28 45.97
N ASN A 139 -21.85 4.42 44.95
CA ASN A 139 -22.82 4.52 43.86
C ASN A 139 -23.00 3.15 43.18
N SER A 140 -23.89 2.34 43.75
CA SER A 140 -24.41 1.12 43.15
C SER A 140 -25.34 1.46 41.98
N ARG A 141 -24.75 1.86 40.84
CA ARG A 141 -25.40 1.66 39.55
C ARG A 141 -25.21 0.19 39.22
N SER A 142 -26.30 -0.53 39.01
CA SER A 142 -26.35 -1.89 38.48
C SER A 142 -25.52 -1.98 37.19
N ARG A 143 -24.23 -2.30 37.31
CA ARG A 143 -23.35 -2.56 36.18
C ARG A 143 -23.76 -3.91 35.61
N LEU A 144 -24.22 -3.90 34.36
CA LEU A 144 -24.31 -5.13 33.57
C LEU A 144 -22.97 -5.86 33.64
N PRO A 145 -22.95 -7.21 33.58
CA PRO A 145 -21.70 -7.94 33.52
C PRO A 145 -20.82 -7.34 32.42
N GLU A 146 -19.64 -6.86 32.83
CA GLU A 146 -18.70 -6.18 31.97
C GLU A 146 -18.27 -7.19 30.90
N ILE A 147 -18.68 -6.92 29.65
CA ILE A 147 -18.34 -7.78 28.52
C ILE A 147 -16.80 -7.79 28.45
N PRO A 148 -16.15 -8.96 28.60
CA PRO A 148 -14.70 -9.01 28.64
C PRO A 148 -14.15 -8.43 27.34
N LEU A 149 -13.14 -7.59 27.47
CA LEU A 149 -12.43 -7.04 26.33
C LEU A 149 -11.97 -8.20 25.44
N PRO A 150 -12.17 -8.09 24.10
CA PRO A 150 -11.79 -9.17 23.20
C PRO A 150 -10.28 -9.39 23.31
N SER A 151 -9.85 -10.61 23.61
CA SER A 151 -8.44 -10.98 23.56
C SER A 151 -8.10 -11.42 22.14
N TYR A 152 -7.12 -10.77 21.50
CA TYR A 152 -6.61 -11.21 20.20
C TYR A 152 -5.53 -12.26 20.39
N SER A 153 -5.72 -13.44 19.80
CA SER A 153 -4.80 -14.58 19.91
C SER A 153 -3.60 -14.52 18.95
N GLY A 154 -3.51 -13.48 18.12
CA GLY A 154 -2.45 -13.35 17.11
C GLY A 154 -2.77 -14.00 15.74
N ASP A 155 -3.93 -14.64 15.60
CA ASP A 155 -4.35 -15.30 14.36
C ASP A 155 -4.93 -14.32 13.33
N GLN A 156 -4.35 -14.30 12.12
CA GLN A 156 -4.74 -13.40 11.03
C GLN A 156 -6.21 -13.55 10.61
N LEU A 157 -6.79 -14.74 10.73
CA LEU A 157 -8.20 -14.98 10.38
C LEU A 157 -9.16 -14.37 11.43
N GLY A 158 -8.73 -14.23 12.68
CA GLY A 158 -9.51 -13.63 13.76
C GLY A 158 -9.46 -12.10 13.80
N TRP A 159 -8.55 -11.48 13.05
CA TRP A 159 -8.33 -10.03 13.05
C TRP A 159 -9.54 -9.20 12.64
N PRO A 160 -10.31 -9.53 11.57
CA PRO A 160 -11.49 -8.76 11.21
C PRO A 160 -12.55 -8.73 12.31
N VAL A 161 -12.77 -9.87 12.98
CA VAL A 161 -13.75 -10.01 14.07
C VAL A 161 -13.29 -9.25 15.33
N PHE A 162 -12.00 -9.33 15.66
CA PHE A 162 -11.42 -8.57 16.77
C PHE A 162 -11.53 -7.06 16.51
N ARG A 163 -11.15 -6.61 15.30
CA ARG A 163 -11.19 -5.19 14.91
C ARG A 163 -12.61 -4.63 15.00
N ASP A 164 -13.61 -5.36 14.53
CA ASP A 164 -15.01 -4.94 14.57
C ASP A 164 -15.52 -4.77 16.01
N ARG A 165 -15.20 -5.72 16.89
CA ARG A 165 -15.54 -5.66 18.32
C ARG A 165 -14.80 -4.54 19.04
N PHE A 166 -13.51 -4.36 18.77
CA PHE A 166 -12.70 -3.29 19.35
C PHE A 166 -13.20 -1.90 18.92
N ASN A 167 -13.53 -1.73 17.64
CA ASN A 167 -14.10 -0.48 17.14
C ASN A 167 -15.44 -0.15 17.83
N THR A 168 -16.31 -1.15 17.99
CA THR A 168 -17.61 -0.98 18.64
C THR A 168 -17.45 -0.64 20.13
N LEU A 169 -16.53 -1.31 20.83
CA LEU A 169 -16.38 -1.18 22.28
C LEU A 169 -15.47 -0.03 22.72
N VAL A 170 -14.53 0.41 21.88
CA VAL A 170 -13.49 1.37 22.27
C VAL A 170 -13.54 2.64 21.41
N VAL A 171 -13.76 2.51 20.08
CA VAL A 171 -13.72 3.65 19.15
C VAL A 171 -15.05 4.41 19.11
N GLN A 172 -16.18 3.71 19.13
CA GLN A 172 -17.52 4.31 19.07
C GLN A 172 -18.04 4.81 20.43
N ARG A 173 -17.36 4.47 21.53
CA ARG A 173 -17.63 5.01 22.86
C ARG A 173 -17.04 6.41 23.00
N SER A 174 -17.90 7.42 22.85
CA SER A 174 -17.56 8.84 23.03
C SER A 174 -17.47 9.27 24.51
N ASP A 175 -17.80 8.36 25.42
CA ASP A 175 -17.74 8.52 26.88
C ASP A 175 -16.38 8.13 27.48
N LEU A 176 -15.45 7.57 26.68
CA LEU A 176 -14.11 7.20 27.11
C LEU A 176 -13.11 8.32 26.83
N SER A 177 -12.30 8.66 27.83
CA SER A 177 -11.17 9.58 27.63
C SER A 177 -10.09 8.94 26.76
N ASN A 178 -9.24 9.77 26.12
CA ASN A 178 -8.13 9.26 25.32
C ASN A 178 -7.21 8.33 26.14
N ILE A 179 -7.01 8.59 27.44
CA ILE A 179 -6.19 7.74 28.31
C ILE A 179 -6.84 6.36 28.50
N GLU A 180 -8.16 6.30 28.74
CA GLU A 180 -8.87 5.03 28.94
C GLU A 180 -8.99 4.21 27.66
N ARG A 181 -8.93 4.84 26.48
CA ARG A 181 -8.87 4.14 25.19
C ARG A 181 -7.53 3.42 24.97
N PHE A 182 -6.47 3.82 25.67
CA PHE A 182 -5.11 3.30 25.51
C PHE A 182 -4.69 2.30 26.60
N HIS A 183 -5.45 2.16 27.69
CA HIS A 183 -5.21 1.22 28.79
C HIS A 183 -5.98 -0.10 28.59
#